data_AF-A0AAQ3W643-F1
#
_entry.id   AF-A0AAQ3W643-F1
#
_cell.length_a   1.000
_cell.length_b   1.000
_cell.length_c   1.000
_cell.angle_alpha   90.00
_cell.angle_beta   90.00
_cell.angle_gamma   90.00
#
_symmetry.space_group_name_H-M   'P 1'
#
loop_
_entity.id
_entity.type
_entity.pdbx_description
1 polymer ?
#
loop_
_entity_poly.entity_id
_entity_poly.type
_entity_poly.pdbx_seq_one_letter_code
_entity_poly.pdbx_strand_id
1 'polypeptide(L)'
;MPRKGEGGIKIEEKRYRKIYVLELGNKGFKYYVGHTSKTMENIFKEHLQGGRALTKNNQPIRIVEVSEIGLTGRAEADKLTTNKVIECMGEYGIENVRGGRFTSLNKSYHLQDVAYSIDYSKELDNNMAFLAPQLEKIRKQGRI
;
A
#
# COMPACT_ATOMS: atom_id res chain seq x y z
N MET A 1 -31.33 13.67 30.37
CA MET A 1 -32.02 12.52 29.76
C MET A 1 -31.74 12.51 28.26
N PRO A 2 -31.40 11.35 27.68
CA PRO A 2 -30.69 11.26 26.41
C PRO A 2 -31.62 11.42 25.20
N ARG A 3 -31.19 12.17 24.19
CA ARG A 3 -31.71 12.00 22.82
C ARG A 3 -30.90 10.87 22.18
N LYS A 4 -31.57 9.73 21.91
CA LYS A 4 -30.99 8.62 21.16
C LYS A 4 -30.47 9.17 19.83
N GLY A 5 -29.17 9.01 19.60
CA GLY A 5 -28.55 9.31 18.32
C GLY A 5 -29.19 8.43 17.25
N GLU A 6 -29.77 9.07 16.24
CA GLU A 6 -30.17 8.40 15.02
C GLU A 6 -28.90 7.80 14.41
N GLY A 7 -28.84 6.47 14.39
CA GLY A 7 -27.87 5.71 13.63
C GLY A 7 -28.15 5.93 12.14
N GLY A 8 -27.74 7.08 11.63
CA GLY A 8 -27.74 7.35 10.20
C GLY A 8 -26.81 6.35 9.53
N ILE A 9 -27.33 5.60 8.56
CA ILE A 9 -26.51 4.80 7.66
C ILE A 9 -25.51 5.77 7.01
N LYS A 10 -24.23 5.67 7.36
CA LYS A 10 -23.17 6.39 6.63
C LYS A 10 -23.11 5.79 5.24
N ILE A 11 -23.75 6.44 4.28
CA ILE A 11 -23.59 6.11 2.87
C ILE A 11 -22.12 6.37 2.52
N GLU A 12 -21.38 5.32 2.14
CA GLU A 12 -19.99 5.47 1.75
C GLU A 12 -19.90 6.28 0.46
N GLU A 13 -19.29 7.46 0.52
CA GLU A 13 -19.14 8.34 -0.64
C GLU A 13 -18.21 7.70 -1.68
N LYS A 14 -18.76 7.35 -2.84
CA LYS A 14 -17.99 6.83 -3.97
C LYS A 14 -17.39 7.98 -4.77
N ARG A 15 -16.16 7.79 -5.25
CA ARG A 15 -15.48 8.72 -6.16
C ARG A 15 -14.76 7.94 -7.25
N TYR A 16 -14.56 8.56 -8.41
CA TYR A 16 -13.62 8.02 -9.39
C TYR A 16 -12.22 8.03 -8.77
N ARG A 17 -11.57 6.87 -8.76
CA ARG A 17 -10.27 6.68 -8.14
C ARG A 17 -9.29 6.00 -9.07
N LYS A 18 -8.02 6.23 -8.80
CA LYS A 18 -6.87 5.64 -9.47
C LYS A 18 -5.93 5.05 -8.44
N ILE A 19 -5.30 3.94 -8.76
CA ILE A 19 -4.12 3.44 -8.09
C ILE A 19 -2.89 3.95 -8.84
N TYR A 20 -1.84 4.30 -8.13
CA TYR A 20 -0.58 4.74 -8.72
C TYR A 20 0.61 4.10 -8.01
N VAL A 21 1.70 3.95 -8.75
CA VAL A 21 3.00 3.49 -8.26
C VAL A 21 4.02 4.60 -8.46
N LEU A 22 4.70 4.99 -7.38
CA LEU A 22 5.80 5.95 -7.41
C LEU A 22 7.13 5.21 -7.22
N GLU A 23 8.12 5.57 -8.02
CA GLU A 23 9.52 5.25 -7.74
C GLU A 23 10.10 6.37 -6.87
N LEU A 24 10.85 5.99 -5.83
CA LEU A 24 11.41 6.90 -4.83
C LEU A 24 12.94 6.90 -4.87
N GLY A 25 13.54 7.95 -4.31
CA GLY A 25 14.99 8.15 -4.18
C GLY A 25 15.77 7.08 -3.38
N ASN A 26 15.11 6.03 -2.90
CA ASN A 26 15.68 4.86 -2.23
C ASN A 26 16.38 5.14 -0.89
N LYS A 27 15.75 5.89 0.02
CA LYS A 27 16.13 5.95 1.44
C LYS A 27 15.43 4.87 2.27
N GLY A 28 15.66 3.61 1.91
CA GLY A 28 15.17 2.42 2.61
C GLY A 28 14.18 1.58 1.80
N PHE A 29 13.41 2.20 0.91
CA PHE A 29 12.54 1.50 -0.03
C PHE A 29 12.39 2.25 -1.35
N LYS A 30 12.04 1.53 -2.40
CA LYS A 30 12.08 2.04 -3.77
C LYS A 30 10.71 2.40 -4.33
N TYR A 31 9.65 1.73 -3.89
CA TYR A 31 8.33 1.90 -4.49
C TYR A 31 7.25 2.19 -3.45
N TYR A 32 6.40 3.15 -3.76
CA TYR A 32 5.19 3.46 -3.01
C TYR A 32 3.95 3.24 -3.89
N VAL A 33 2.97 2.51 -3.37
CA VAL A 33 1.68 2.30 -4.02
C VAL A 33 0.58 2.97 -3.20
N GLY A 34 -0.25 3.76 -3.86
CA GLY A 34 -1.37 4.45 -3.22
C GLY A 34 -2.55 4.60 -4.16
N HIS A 35 -3.69 5.06 -3.62
CA HIS A 35 -4.82 5.49 -4.44
C HIS A 35 -5.20 6.94 -4.17
N THR A 36 -5.93 7.51 -5.11
CA THR A 36 -6.38 8.90 -5.08
C THR A 36 -7.66 9.08 -5.88
N SER A 37 -8.44 10.11 -5.53
CA SER A 37 -9.50 10.68 -6.38
C SER A 37 -9.10 12.04 -6.99
N LYS A 38 -7.89 12.53 -6.69
CA LYS A 38 -7.31 13.76 -7.24
C LYS A 38 -6.56 13.46 -8.54
N THR A 39 -6.19 14.51 -9.27
CA THR A 39 -5.29 14.39 -10.43
C THR A 39 -3.90 13.90 -10.02
N MET A 40 -3.18 13.30 -10.97
CA MET A 40 -1.84 12.78 -10.72
C MET A 40 -0.82 13.90 -10.48
N GLU A 41 -0.96 15.07 -11.10
CA GLU A 41 -0.07 16.21 -10.82
C GLU A 41 -0.19 16.66 -9.36
N ASN A 42 -1.43 16.74 -8.84
CA ASN A 42 -1.68 17.14 -7.46
C ASN A 42 -1.07 16.15 -6.47
N ILE A 43 -1.24 14.86 -6.71
CA ILE A 43 -0.66 13.81 -5.85
C ILE A 43 0.86 13.84 -5.90
N PHE A 44 1.46 13.96 -7.09
CA PHE A 44 2.90 14.00 -7.22
C PHE A 44 3.49 15.22 -6.48
N LYS A 45 2.86 16.40 -6.64
CA LYS A 45 3.23 17.62 -5.91
C LYS A 45 3.09 17.48 -4.40
N GLU A 46 2.00 16.89 -3.91
CA GLU A 46 1.81 16.61 -2.48
C GLU A 46 2.92 15.72 -1.92
N HIS A 47 3.34 14.69 -2.67
CA HIS A 47 4.42 13.80 -2.27
C HIS A 47 5.79 14.50 -2.25
N LEU A 48 6.07 15.35 -3.24
CA LEU A 48 7.30 16.16 -3.30
C LEU A 48 7.41 17.12 -2.11
N GLN A 49 6.28 17.69 -1.67
CA GLN A 49 6.21 18.58 -0.50
C GLN A 49 6.28 17.83 0.84
N GLY A 50 6.40 16.50 0.83
CA GLY A 50 6.44 15.69 2.04
C GLY A 50 5.09 15.53 2.74
N GLY A 51 3.97 15.75 2.03
CA GLY A 51 2.62 15.70 2.57
C GLY A 51 2.13 14.31 3.02
N ARG A 52 2.95 13.26 2.85
CA ARG A 52 2.64 11.90 3.27
C ARG A 52 3.83 11.29 4.03
N ALA A 53 3.53 10.62 5.14
CA ALA A 53 4.54 10.07 6.06
C ALA A 53 5.58 9.19 5.36
N LEU A 54 5.16 8.41 4.37
CA LEU A 54 6.01 7.49 3.61
C LEU A 54 6.98 8.19 2.63
N THR A 55 6.65 9.38 2.13
CA THR A 55 7.51 10.11 1.17
C THR A 55 8.19 11.33 1.76
N LYS A 56 7.89 11.68 3.02
CA LYS A 56 8.51 12.81 3.73
C LYS A 56 10.04 12.73 3.75
N ASN A 57 10.58 11.53 3.95
CA ASN A 57 12.03 11.29 3.98
C ASN A 57 12.54 10.55 2.74
N ASN A 58 11.68 10.27 1.76
CA ASN A 58 12.00 9.50 0.56
C ASN A 58 11.19 10.05 -0.62
N GLN A 59 11.72 11.10 -1.26
CA GLN A 59 11.01 11.84 -2.29
C GLN A 59 10.78 10.97 -3.54
N PRO A 60 9.63 11.14 -4.22
CA PRO A 60 9.38 10.47 -5.48
C PRO A 60 10.28 11.02 -6.59
N ILE A 61 10.81 10.11 -7.40
CA ILE A 61 11.54 10.41 -8.64
C ILE A 61 10.54 10.57 -9.78
N ARG A 62 9.62 9.61 -9.93
CA ARG A 62 8.63 9.59 -11.02
C ARG A 62 7.43 8.71 -10.69
N ILE A 63 6.37 8.88 -11.47
CA ILE A 63 5.24 7.95 -11.53
C ILE A 63 5.62 6.80 -12.47
N VAL A 64 5.54 5.57 -11.98
CA VAL A 64 5.84 4.34 -12.74
C VAL A 64 4.59 3.83 -13.44
N GLU A 65 3.46 3.84 -12.74
CA GLU A 65 2.20 3.30 -13.23
C GLU A 65 1.02 4.09 -12.66
N VAL A 66 -0.05 4.19 -13.45
CA VAL A 66 -1.37 4.64 -13.01
C VAL A 66 -2.42 3.71 -13.59
N SER A 67 -3.30 3.20 -12.73
CA SER A 67 -4.39 2.29 -13.07
C SER A 67 -5.71 2.85 -12.59
N GLU A 68 -6.66 3.06 -13.49
CA GLU A 68 -8.03 3.51 -13.16
C GLU A 68 -8.77 2.37 -12.45
N ILE A 69 -9.40 2.64 -11.30
CA ILE A 69 -10.23 1.66 -10.57
C ILE A 69 -11.71 2.05 -10.54
N GLY A 70 -12.08 3.07 -11.31
CA GLY A 70 -13.46 3.50 -11.50
C GLY A 70 -14.11 4.15 -10.28
N LEU A 71 -15.44 4.24 -10.32
CA LEU A 71 -16.26 4.83 -9.25
C LEU A 71 -16.35 3.87 -8.06
N THR A 72 -15.58 4.12 -7.01
CA THR A 72 -15.50 3.21 -5.86
C THR A 72 -15.37 3.92 -4.52
N GLY A 73 -15.73 3.19 -3.47
CA GLY A 73 -15.60 3.60 -2.07
C GLY A 73 -14.13 3.64 -1.64
N ARG A 74 -13.88 4.19 -0.44
CA ARG A 74 -12.52 4.23 0.10
C ARG A 74 -12.06 2.85 0.55
N ALA A 75 -12.93 2.11 1.23
CA ALA A 75 -12.58 0.77 1.75
C ALA A 75 -12.23 -0.20 0.62
N GLU A 76 -12.98 -0.16 -0.47
CA GLU A 76 -12.71 -1.00 -1.64
C GLU A 76 -11.42 -0.56 -2.36
N ALA A 77 -11.18 0.74 -2.50
CA ALA A 77 -9.92 1.24 -3.04
C ALA A 77 -8.70 0.84 -2.19
N ASP A 78 -8.83 0.81 -0.86
CA ASP A 78 -7.77 0.35 0.06
C ASP A 78 -7.44 -1.14 -0.17
N LYS A 79 -8.45 -2.00 -0.41
CA LYS A 79 -8.26 -3.41 -0.75
C LYS A 79 -7.56 -3.58 -2.10
N LEU A 80 -8.07 -2.93 -3.15
CA LEU A 80 -7.48 -2.99 -4.49
C LEU A 80 -6.02 -2.47 -4.48
N THR A 81 -5.74 -1.42 -3.71
CA THR A 81 -4.38 -0.90 -3.52
C THR A 81 -3.49 -1.92 -2.83
N THR A 82 -4.00 -2.64 -1.82
CA THR A 82 -3.25 -3.69 -1.13
C THR A 82 -2.90 -4.83 -2.09
N ASN A 83 -3.82 -5.23 -2.97
CA ASN A 83 -3.53 -6.21 -4.02
C ASN A 83 -2.43 -5.73 -4.97
N LYS A 84 -2.49 -4.46 -5.41
CA LYS A 84 -1.44 -3.89 -6.25
C LYS A 84 -0.07 -3.84 -5.54
N VAL A 85 -0.04 -3.58 -4.24
CA VAL A 85 1.19 -3.65 -3.44
C VAL A 85 1.79 -5.07 -3.49
N ILE A 86 0.96 -6.10 -3.31
CA ILE A 86 1.38 -7.51 -3.33
C ILE A 86 1.95 -7.88 -4.69
N GLU A 87 1.29 -7.48 -5.79
CA GLU A 87 1.80 -7.66 -7.16
C GLU A 87 3.19 -7.00 -7.32
N CYS A 88 3.31 -5.73 -6.94
CA CYS A 88 4.58 -5.01 -6.99
C CYS A 88 5.67 -5.64 -6.10
N MET A 89 5.31 -6.24 -4.96
CA MET A 89 6.26 -6.99 -4.12
C MET A 89 6.78 -8.24 -4.83
N GLY A 90 5.97 -8.87 -5.67
CA GLY A 90 6.38 -9.96 -6.55
C GLY A 90 7.49 -9.55 -7.49
N GLU A 91 7.29 -8.41 -8.14
CA GLU A 91 8.19 -7.90 -9.17
C GLU A 91 9.45 -7.23 -8.59
N TYR A 92 9.29 -6.40 -7.56
CA TYR A 92 10.36 -5.53 -7.05
C TYR A 92 10.95 -5.98 -5.71
N GLY A 93 10.35 -6.98 -5.07
CA GLY A 93 10.79 -7.53 -3.80
C GLY A 93 10.03 -6.96 -2.59
N ILE A 94 9.70 -7.83 -1.63
CA ILE A 94 8.93 -7.45 -0.41
C ILE A 94 9.62 -6.33 0.41
N GLU A 95 10.96 -6.27 0.37
CA GLU A 95 11.75 -5.26 1.06
C GLU A 95 11.74 -3.89 0.38
N ASN A 96 11.17 -3.74 -0.83
CA ASN A 96 11.27 -2.52 -1.64
C ASN A 96 9.93 -1.78 -1.86
N VAL A 97 8.80 -2.39 -1.53
CA VAL A 97 7.45 -1.82 -1.82
C VAL A 97 6.68 -1.55 -0.55
N ARG A 98 6.14 -0.34 -0.39
CA ARG A 98 5.22 0.08 0.69
C ARG A 98 3.92 0.60 0.08
N GLY A 99 2.83 0.54 0.82
CA GLY A 99 1.53 1.04 0.36
C GLY A 99 0.37 0.24 0.93
N GLY A 100 -0.86 0.66 0.62
CA GLY A 100 -2.07 0.00 1.14
C GLY A 100 -2.00 -0.11 2.67
N ARG A 101 -2.02 -1.35 3.19
CA ARG A 101 -1.83 -1.63 4.62
C ARG A 101 -0.37 -1.84 5.06
N PHE A 102 0.57 -2.01 4.13
CA PHE A 102 1.99 -2.24 4.42
C PHE A 102 2.76 -0.91 4.42
N THR A 103 2.53 -0.11 5.47
CA THR A 103 3.00 1.29 5.53
C THR A 103 4.11 1.52 6.57
N SER A 104 4.67 0.47 7.15
CA SER A 104 5.71 0.65 8.16
C SER A 104 7.01 1.18 7.53
N LEU A 105 7.53 2.27 8.11
CA LEU A 105 8.83 2.84 7.75
C LEU A 105 9.99 1.99 8.29
N ASN A 106 9.76 1.31 9.41
CA ASN A 106 10.74 0.39 9.97
C ASN A 106 10.70 -0.90 9.16
N LYS A 107 11.86 -1.27 8.59
CA LYS A 107 11.99 -2.44 7.73
C LYS A 107 11.61 -3.75 8.42
N SER A 108 12.00 -3.95 9.67
CA SER A 108 11.71 -5.19 10.41
C SER A 108 10.22 -5.33 10.69
N TYR A 109 9.56 -4.25 11.12
CA TYR A 109 8.10 -4.27 11.32
C TYR A 109 7.34 -4.48 10.00
N HIS A 110 7.77 -3.83 8.91
CA HIS A 110 7.21 -4.08 7.59
C HIS A 110 7.32 -5.55 7.18
N LEU A 111 8.49 -6.17 7.40
CA LEU A 111 8.69 -7.57 7.06
C LEU A 111 7.87 -8.51 7.95
N GLN A 112 7.70 -8.19 9.23
CA GLN A 112 6.82 -8.93 10.14
C GLN A 112 5.35 -8.83 9.70
N ASP A 113 4.89 -7.63 9.33
CA ASP A 113 3.54 -7.42 8.80
C ASP A 113 3.30 -8.26 7.54
N VAL A 114 4.23 -8.25 6.59
CA VAL A 114 4.16 -9.06 5.37
C VAL A 114 4.20 -10.56 5.69
N ALA A 115 5.09 -11.01 6.59
CA ALA A 115 5.20 -12.40 6.99
C ALA A 115 3.90 -12.93 7.61
N TYR A 116 3.36 -12.21 8.60
CA TYR A 116 2.10 -12.54 9.25
C TYR A 116 0.97 -12.66 8.23
N SER A 117 0.96 -11.75 7.26
CA SER A 117 -0.04 -11.71 6.21
C SER A 117 0.05 -12.90 5.27
N ILE A 118 1.26 -13.29 4.87
CA ILE A 118 1.50 -14.45 4.02
C ILE A 118 1.07 -15.71 4.77
N ASP A 119 1.49 -15.86 6.02
CA ASP A 119 1.21 -17.05 6.82
C ASP A 119 -0.31 -17.19 7.09
N TYR A 120 -1.02 -16.10 7.38
CA TYR A 120 -2.48 -16.09 7.48
C TYR A 120 -3.18 -16.39 6.14
N SER A 121 -2.62 -15.93 5.01
CA SER A 121 -3.23 -16.17 3.68
C SER A 121 -3.13 -17.61 3.19
N LYS A 122 -2.14 -18.37 3.67
CA LYS A 122 -2.00 -19.80 3.39
C LYS A 122 -3.13 -20.63 4.00
N GLU A 123 -3.75 -20.12 5.07
CA GLU A 123 -4.90 -20.75 5.72
C GLU A 123 -6.21 -20.50 4.97
N LEU A 124 -6.21 -19.60 3.97
CA LEU A 124 -7.39 -19.10 3.26
C LEU A 124 -7.30 -19.24 1.73
N ASP A 125 -6.36 -20.04 1.18
CA ASP A 125 -6.14 -20.24 -0.27
C ASP A 125 -6.06 -18.92 -1.08
N ASN A 126 -5.20 -17.99 -0.63
CA ASN A 126 -5.15 -16.64 -1.19
C ASN A 126 -3.83 -16.23 -1.88
N ASN A 127 -3.98 -15.17 -2.67
CA ASN A 127 -3.12 -14.59 -3.71
C ASN A 127 -1.70 -14.10 -3.29
N MET A 128 -1.12 -14.54 -2.16
CA MET A 128 0.21 -14.11 -1.69
C MET A 128 1.24 -15.23 -1.56
N ALA A 129 0.84 -16.50 -1.77
CA ALA A 129 1.74 -17.65 -1.63
C ALA A 129 3.00 -17.54 -2.52
N PHE A 130 2.90 -16.88 -3.67
CA PHE A 130 4.03 -16.66 -4.58
C PHE A 130 5.16 -15.79 -3.97
N LEU A 131 4.90 -15.05 -2.89
CA LEU A 131 5.90 -14.28 -2.17
C LEU A 131 6.71 -15.13 -1.17
N ALA A 132 6.29 -16.35 -0.86
CA ALA A 132 6.94 -17.21 0.14
C ALA A 132 8.44 -17.47 -0.12
N PRO A 133 8.90 -17.71 -1.36
CA PRO A 133 10.33 -17.89 -1.63
C PRO A 133 11.18 -16.67 -1.26
N GLN A 134 10.65 -15.46 -1.45
CA GLN A 134 11.33 -14.23 -1.03
C GLN A 134 11.44 -14.14 0.50
N LEU A 135 10.36 -14.49 1.20
CA LEU A 135 10.30 -14.47 2.65
C LEU A 135 11.30 -15.47 3.27
N GLU A 136 11.39 -16.68 2.73
CA GLU A 136 12.34 -17.70 3.19
C GLU A 136 13.79 -17.26 3.03
N LYS A 137 14.11 -16.60 1.90
CA LYS A 137 15.44 -16.03 1.68
C LYS A 137 15.81 -15.01 2.76
N ILE A 138 14.86 -14.19 3.18
CA ILE A 138 15.06 -13.15 4.20
C ILE A 138 15.19 -13.80 5.60
N ARG A 139 14.38 -14.82 5.93
CA ARG A 139 14.51 -15.60 7.17
C ARG A 139 15.91 -16.23 7.30
N LYS A 140 16.42 -16.84 6.22
CA LYS A 140 17.77 -17.44 6.19
C LYS A 140 18.90 -16.43 6.39
N GLN A 141 18.64 -15.14 6.14
CA GLN A 141 19.60 -14.05 6.38
C GLN A 141 19.54 -13.52 7.82
N GLY A 142 18.69 -14.08 8.70
CA GLY A 142 18.51 -13.62 10.08
C GLY A 142 17.91 -12.22 10.19
N ARG A 143 17.13 -11.80 9.18
CA ARG A 143 16.56 -10.44 9.09
C ARG A 143 15.13 -10.34 9.65
N ILE A 144 14.51 -11.48 9.87
CA ILE A 144 13.23 -11.73 10.54
C ILE A 144 13.22 -13.16 11.04
#